data_AF-A0A1I7DGX3-F1
#
_entry.id   AF-A0A1I7DGX3-F1
#
_cell.length_a   1.000
_cell.length_b   1.000
_cell.length_c   1.000
_cell.angle_alpha   90.00
_cell.angle_beta   90.00
_cell.angle_gamma   90.00
#
_symmetry.space_group_name_H-M   'P 1'
#
loop_
_entity.id
_entity.type
_entity.pdbx_description
1 polymer ?
#
loop_
_entity_poly.entity_id
_entity_poly.type
_entity_poly.pdbx_seq_one_letter_code
_entity_poly.pdbx_strand_id
1 'polypeptide(L)'
;MALLRSVGIRCRLHGFTIHKALQRGVVPELVYPLAPSEILHSWVEVETEEGWINLEGFILDAPFLQSLQKEFSETESLCGYGAGTDCLSAPPVSWSGGSTYIQRTGIVRDFGTFDAPDDFYLKYSQNFGSARDFLYRHVIRHWMNARVRRIRRGMLPKVPGLSRPNHSHEEKNRAA
;
A
#
# COMPACT_ATOMS: atom_id res chain seq x y z
N MET A 1 14.60 -8.16 0.88
CA MET A 1 15.95 -7.87 1.42
C MET A 1 16.79 -9.12 1.60
N ALA A 2 16.38 -10.14 2.37
CA ALA A 2 17.20 -11.36 2.59
C ALA A 2 17.71 -12.01 1.29
N LEU A 3 16.82 -12.26 0.32
CA LEU A 3 17.19 -12.81 -0.99
C LEU A 3 18.11 -11.90 -1.81
N LEU A 4 17.92 -10.58 -1.72
CA LEU A 4 18.78 -9.61 -2.40
C LEU A 4 20.20 -9.65 -1.81
N ARG A 5 20.29 -9.67 -0.48
CA ARG A 5 21.57 -9.74 0.24
C ARG A 5 22.30 -11.06 -0.01
N SER A 6 21.60 -12.18 -0.11
CA SER A 6 22.24 -13.48 -0.39
C SER A 6 22.93 -13.54 -1.74
N VAL A 7 22.55 -12.67 -2.69
CA VAL A 7 23.19 -12.55 -4.01
C VAL A 7 24.03 -11.28 -4.14
N GLY A 8 24.38 -10.63 -3.02
CA GLY A 8 25.27 -9.46 -3.01
C GLY A 8 24.64 -8.14 -3.42
N ILE A 9 23.31 -8.06 -3.57
CA ILE A 9 22.63 -6.80 -3.90
C ILE A 9 22.47 -5.95 -2.65
N ARG A 10 23.05 -4.74 -2.68
CA ARG A 10 22.88 -3.73 -1.63
C ARG A 10 21.42 -3.29 -1.59
N CYS A 11 20.82 -3.33 -0.40
CA CYS A 11 19.44 -2.95 -0.19
C CYS A 11 19.19 -2.42 1.22
N ARG A 12 18.26 -1.48 1.33
CA ARG A 12 17.80 -0.84 2.56
C ARG A 12 16.27 -0.80 2.61
N LEU A 13 15.70 -0.70 3.80
CA LEU A 13 14.27 -0.49 3.97
C LEU A 13 13.99 1.01 3.90
N HIS A 14 12.88 1.41 3.29
CA HIS A 14 12.34 2.75 3.44
C HIS A 14 11.02 2.65 4.20
N GLY A 15 10.94 3.31 5.35
CA GLY A 15 9.79 3.23 6.26
C GLY A 15 8.89 4.46 6.15
N PHE A 16 7.57 4.28 6.21
CA PHE A 16 6.60 5.38 6.13
C PHE A 16 5.24 4.98 6.72
N THR A 17 4.30 5.91 6.80
CA THR A 17 2.88 5.60 7.02
C THR A 17 2.07 5.91 5.76
N ILE A 18 1.00 5.13 5.56
CA ILE A 18 -0.03 5.40 4.56
C ILE A 18 -1.36 5.74 5.21
N HIS A 19 -2.19 6.54 4.54
CA HIS A 19 -3.55 6.78 4.96
C HIS A 19 -4.41 5.53 4.73
N LYS A 20 -5.28 5.16 5.70
CA LYS A 20 -6.10 3.95 5.61
C LYS A 20 -7.04 3.89 4.41
N ALA A 21 -7.37 5.04 3.80
CA ALA A 21 -8.14 5.11 2.56
C ALA A 21 -7.54 4.24 1.46
N LEU A 22 -6.22 4.13 1.42
CA LEU A 22 -5.52 3.29 0.46
C LEU A 22 -5.94 1.82 0.55
N GLN A 23 -6.27 1.32 1.75
CA GLN A 23 -6.70 -0.06 1.94
C GLN A 23 -8.23 -0.25 1.90
N ARG A 24 -9.01 0.82 1.75
CA ARG A 24 -10.48 0.75 1.67
C ARG A 24 -10.89 -0.09 0.45
N GLY A 25 -11.90 -0.94 0.60
CA GLY A 25 -12.29 -1.93 -0.42
C GLY A 25 -11.66 -3.31 -0.23
N VAL A 26 -10.37 -3.36 0.14
CA VAL A 26 -9.73 -4.59 0.64
C VAL A 26 -10.13 -4.84 2.09
N VAL A 27 -10.01 -3.82 2.94
CA VAL A 27 -10.52 -3.86 4.32
C VAL A 27 -12.05 -3.85 4.28
N PRO A 28 -12.73 -4.79 4.95
CA PRO A 28 -14.19 -4.82 4.98
C PRO A 28 -14.80 -3.56 5.62
N GLU A 29 -15.82 -2.99 4.99
CA GLU A 29 -16.48 -1.76 5.49
C GLU A 29 -16.98 -1.90 6.94
N LEU A 30 -17.39 -3.10 7.36
CA LEU A 30 -17.80 -3.36 8.75
C LEU A 30 -16.68 -3.14 9.77
N VAL A 31 -15.42 -3.39 9.38
CA VAL A 31 -14.25 -3.27 10.27
C VAL A 31 -13.37 -2.07 9.92
N TYR A 32 -13.60 -1.43 8.79
CA TYR A 32 -12.84 -0.25 8.35
C TYR A 32 -12.83 0.91 9.36
N PRO A 33 -13.91 1.20 10.13
CA PRO A 33 -13.86 2.18 11.21
C PRO A 33 -12.86 1.84 12.33
N LEU A 34 -12.56 0.55 12.53
CA LEU A 34 -11.60 0.09 13.55
C LEU A 34 -10.15 0.27 13.12
N ALA A 35 -9.90 0.47 11.82
CA ALA A 35 -8.55 0.68 11.30
C ALA A 35 -8.03 2.08 11.71
N PRO A 36 -6.75 2.18 12.15
CA PRO A 36 -6.11 3.45 12.46
C PRO A 36 -6.06 4.33 11.21
N SER A 37 -6.05 5.65 11.37
CA SER A 37 -5.99 6.60 10.25
C SER A 37 -4.73 6.41 9.41
N GLU A 38 -3.61 6.17 10.07
CA GLU A 38 -2.31 5.91 9.49
C GLU A 38 -1.87 4.47 9.78
N ILE A 39 -1.33 3.83 8.76
CA ILE A 39 -0.89 2.44 8.79
C ILE A 39 0.59 2.40 8.44
N LEU A 40 1.39 1.78 9.29
CA LEU A 40 2.81 1.57 9.07
C LEU A 40 3.05 0.75 7.80
N HIS A 41 3.96 1.24 6.95
CA HIS A 41 4.29 0.62 5.68
C HIS A 41 5.79 0.78 5.35
N SER A 42 6.21 0.04 4.34
CA SER A 42 7.60 0.07 3.89
C SER A 42 7.75 -0.48 2.47
N TRP A 43 8.75 0.01 1.74
CA TRP A 43 9.28 -0.65 0.54
C TRP A 43 10.77 -0.95 0.73
N VAL A 44 11.34 -1.66 -0.25
CA VAL A 44 12.77 -1.94 -0.30
C VAL A 44 13.38 -1.02 -1.33
N GLU A 45 14.51 -0.39 -1.00
CA GLU A 45 15.36 0.26 -2.00
C GLU A 45 16.53 -0.66 -2.33
N VAL A 46 16.92 -0.69 -3.60
CA VAL A 46 18.08 -1.45 -4.07
C VAL A 46 19.01 -0.52 -4.82
N GLU A 47 20.30 -0.82 -4.74
CA GLU A 47 21.32 -0.03 -5.42
C GLU A 47 21.70 -0.67 -6.74
N THR A 48 21.62 0.12 -7.80
CA THR A 48 22.05 -0.21 -9.16
C THR A 48 23.29 0.60 -9.52
N GLU A 49 23.83 0.39 -10.72
CA GLU A 49 24.92 1.22 -11.26
C GLU A 49 24.53 2.70 -11.41
N GLU A 50 23.24 2.97 -11.59
CA GLU A 50 22.67 4.32 -11.78
C GLU A 50 22.26 4.98 -10.45
N GLY A 51 22.32 4.24 -9.33
CA GLY A 51 21.98 4.72 -7.99
C GLY A 51 20.89 3.90 -7.30
N TRP A 52 20.22 4.52 -6.33
CA TRP A 52 19.17 3.86 -5.56
C TRP A 52 17.82 3.92 -6.29
N ILE A 53 17.18 2.76 -6.43
CA ILE A 53 15.81 2.65 -6.96
C ILE A 53 14.88 2.06 -5.90
N ASN A 54 13.62 2.49 -5.95
CA ASN A 54 12.60 2.02 -5.03
C ASN A 54 11.88 0.84 -5.65
N LEU A 55 11.82 -0.28 -4.93
CA LEU A 55 11.05 -1.45 -5.29
C LEU A 55 9.77 -1.48 -4.45
N GLU A 56 8.79 -0.67 -4.86
CA GLU A 56 7.40 -0.78 -4.42
C GLU A 56 6.63 -1.67 -5.43
N GLY A 57 5.30 -1.71 -5.40
CA GLY A 57 4.54 -2.34 -6.49
C GLY A 57 4.34 -3.84 -6.37
N PHE A 58 5.15 -4.56 -5.59
CA PHE A 58 5.07 -6.02 -5.46
C PHE A 58 3.83 -6.53 -4.70
N ILE A 59 3.00 -5.63 -4.15
CA ILE A 59 1.81 -5.97 -3.36
C ILE A 59 0.61 -6.31 -4.26
N LEU A 60 0.50 -5.66 -5.43
CA LEU A 60 -0.59 -5.90 -6.38
C LEU A 60 -0.07 -6.70 -7.57
N ASP A 61 -0.63 -7.91 -7.76
CA ASP A 61 -0.31 -8.72 -8.94
C ASP A 61 -1.11 -8.29 -10.17
N ALA A 62 -0.66 -8.75 -11.35
CA ALA A 62 -1.27 -8.37 -12.62
C ALA A 62 -2.79 -8.68 -12.70
N PRO A 63 -3.30 -9.86 -12.27
CA PRO A 63 -4.74 -10.11 -12.27
C PRO A 63 -5.53 -9.16 -11.36
N PHE A 64 -4.97 -8.80 -10.21
CA PHE A 64 -5.57 -7.82 -9.32
C PHE A 64 -5.63 -6.44 -9.99
N LEU A 65 -4.52 -5.98 -10.54
CA LEU A 65 -4.44 -4.67 -11.18
C LEU A 65 -5.34 -4.58 -12.42
N GLN A 66 -5.38 -5.60 -13.27
CA GLN A 66 -6.29 -5.66 -14.43
C GLN A 66 -7.76 -5.54 -14.02
N SER A 67 -8.12 -6.13 -12.87
CA SER A 67 -9.48 -6.03 -12.35
C SER A 67 -9.80 -4.61 -11.89
N LEU A 68 -8.84 -3.90 -11.27
CA LEU A 68 -9.01 -2.48 -10.96
C LEU A 68 -9.12 -1.63 -12.23
N GLN A 69 -8.23 -1.82 -13.20
CA GLN A 69 -8.21 -1.09 -14.46
C GLN A 69 -9.52 -1.25 -15.25
N LYS A 70 -10.11 -2.45 -15.21
CA LYS A 70 -11.40 -2.72 -15.86
C LYS A 70 -12.56 -2.02 -15.15
N GLU A 71 -12.59 -2.03 -13.81
CA GLU A 71 -13.67 -1.37 -13.05
C GLU A 71 -13.57 0.16 -13.13
N PHE A 72 -12.35 0.69 -13.08
CA PHE A 72 -12.06 2.13 -13.00
C PHE A 72 -11.50 2.67 -14.32
N SER A 73 -11.93 2.12 -15.47
CA SER A 73 -11.39 2.48 -16.80
C SER A 73 -11.59 3.94 -17.20
N GLU A 74 -12.47 4.67 -16.51
CA GLU A 74 -12.76 6.09 -16.75
C GLU A 74 -11.91 7.03 -15.89
N THR A 75 -10.95 6.53 -15.10
CA THR A 75 -10.10 7.36 -14.25
C THR A 75 -8.64 6.89 -14.23
N GLU A 76 -7.73 7.85 -14.17
CA GLU A 76 -6.31 7.59 -13.97
C GLU A 76 -5.91 7.60 -12.50
N SER A 77 -6.67 8.29 -11.64
CA SER A 77 -6.37 8.38 -10.21
C SER A 77 -7.22 7.43 -9.39
N LEU A 78 -6.56 6.66 -8.53
CA LEU A 78 -7.20 5.75 -7.60
C LEU A 78 -6.47 5.75 -6.27
N CYS A 79 -7.22 6.01 -5.19
CA CYS A 79 -6.79 5.81 -3.81
C CYS A 79 -7.76 4.85 -3.11
N GLY A 80 -7.42 3.57 -3.11
CA GLY A 80 -8.27 2.48 -2.62
C GLY A 80 -7.85 1.13 -3.20
N TYR A 81 -8.42 0.06 -2.65
CA TYR A 81 -8.12 -1.33 -3.02
C TYR A 81 -6.63 -1.71 -2.94
N GLY A 82 -5.83 -0.99 -2.17
CA GLY A 82 -4.38 -1.18 -2.10
C GLY A 82 -3.59 -0.41 -3.16
N ALA A 83 -4.24 0.36 -4.03
CA ALA A 83 -3.63 1.26 -5.01
C ALA A 83 -3.77 2.72 -4.57
N GLY A 84 -2.68 3.48 -4.72
CA GLY A 84 -2.56 4.91 -4.55
C GLY A 84 -1.72 5.46 -5.70
N THR A 85 -2.35 5.67 -6.86
CA THR A 85 -1.69 6.05 -8.12
C THR A 85 -2.52 7.08 -8.88
N ASP A 86 -1.85 7.93 -9.66
CA ASP A 86 -2.44 8.88 -10.61
C ASP A 86 -2.31 8.43 -12.08
N CYS A 87 -1.85 7.19 -12.30
CA CYS A 87 -1.71 6.56 -13.61
C CYS A 87 -2.20 5.10 -13.60
N LEU A 88 -3.45 4.88 -13.20
CA LEU A 88 -4.04 3.54 -13.06
C LEU A 88 -4.01 2.72 -14.35
N SER A 89 -4.11 3.37 -15.52
CA SER A 89 -4.03 2.67 -16.81
C SER A 89 -2.68 1.98 -17.05
N ALA A 90 -1.59 2.55 -16.54
CA ALA A 90 -0.24 2.05 -16.71
C ALA A 90 0.68 2.42 -15.53
N PRO A 91 0.43 1.89 -14.32
CA PRO A 91 1.25 2.22 -13.17
C PRO A 91 2.62 1.53 -13.31
N PRO A 92 3.70 2.16 -12.83
CA PRO A 92 5.06 1.62 -12.94
C PRO A 92 5.26 0.49 -11.91
N VAL A 93 4.57 -0.64 -12.06
CA VAL A 93 4.64 -1.78 -11.13
C VAL A 93 5.57 -2.90 -11.61
N SER A 94 5.77 -3.00 -12.93
CA SER A 94 6.69 -3.94 -13.54
C SER A 94 8.09 -3.34 -13.54
N TRP A 95 9.05 -4.06 -12.98
CA TRP A 95 10.44 -3.60 -12.95
C TRP A 95 11.07 -3.70 -14.35
N SER A 96 11.59 -2.57 -14.83
CA SER A 96 12.30 -2.44 -16.12
C SER A 96 13.70 -1.82 -15.95
N GLY A 97 14.26 -1.89 -14.74
CA GLY A 97 15.51 -1.24 -14.36
C GLY A 97 15.31 0.04 -13.53
N GLY A 98 14.14 0.67 -13.61
CA GLY A 98 13.77 1.85 -12.83
C GLY A 98 13.03 1.55 -11.52
N SER A 99 12.70 2.61 -10.78
CA SER A 99 11.85 2.51 -9.59
C SER A 99 10.42 2.09 -9.94
N THR A 100 9.79 1.30 -9.07
CA THR A 100 8.40 0.90 -9.17
C THR A 100 7.54 1.58 -8.11
N TYR A 101 6.29 1.93 -8.44
CA TYR A 101 5.32 2.57 -7.54
C TYR A 101 3.88 2.12 -7.77
N ILE A 102 3.14 1.96 -6.67
CA ILE A 102 1.68 1.75 -6.69
C ILE A 102 0.95 2.39 -5.50
N GLN A 103 1.65 2.82 -4.45
CA GLN A 103 1.02 3.37 -3.22
C GLN A 103 1.54 4.76 -2.84
N ARG A 104 2.35 5.39 -3.69
CA ARG A 104 2.99 6.68 -3.43
C ARG A 104 1.99 7.77 -3.02
N THR A 105 0.82 7.87 -3.64
CA THR A 105 -0.14 8.95 -3.32
C THR A 105 -0.82 8.79 -1.96
N GLY A 106 -0.65 7.62 -1.31
CA GLY A 106 -1.21 7.36 0.01
C GLY A 106 -0.27 7.66 1.17
N ILE A 107 0.99 8.06 0.92
CA ILE A 107 1.99 8.32 1.97
C ILE A 107 1.57 9.55 2.80
N VAL A 108 1.63 9.42 4.12
CA VAL A 108 1.32 10.50 5.07
C VAL A 108 2.58 10.98 5.79
N ARG A 109 3.43 10.05 6.26
CA ARG A 109 4.70 10.39 6.92
C ARG A 109 5.81 9.52 6.38
N ASP A 110 6.92 10.16 6.04
CA ASP A 110 8.15 9.51 5.61
C ASP A 110 9.11 9.40 6.81
N PHE A 111 9.59 8.19 7.11
CA PHE A 111 10.55 7.94 8.19
C PHE A 111 11.99 7.75 7.69
N GLY A 112 12.19 7.83 6.38
CA GLY A 112 13.48 7.65 5.72
C GLY A 112 13.90 6.18 5.65
N THR A 113 15.21 5.99 5.57
CA THR A 113 15.82 4.70 5.26
C THR A 113 16.44 4.05 6.50
N PHE A 114 16.40 2.72 6.53
CA PHE A 114 16.91 1.88 7.60
C PHE A 114 17.73 0.73 6.99
N ASP A 115 18.86 0.43 7.61
CA ASP A 115 19.70 -0.67 7.14
C ASP A 115 19.02 -2.02 7.35
N ALA A 116 18.35 -2.26 8.48
CA ALA A 116 17.56 -3.48 8.69
C ALA A 116 16.08 -3.20 8.94
N PRO A 117 15.18 -4.14 8.57
CA PRO A 117 13.80 -4.11 9.01
C PRO A 117 13.65 -4.04 10.54
N ASP A 118 14.54 -4.70 11.27
CA ASP A 118 14.52 -4.72 12.73
C ASP A 118 14.74 -3.32 13.30
N ASP A 119 15.67 -2.54 12.75
CA ASP A 119 15.91 -1.14 13.16
C ASP A 119 14.67 -0.28 13.01
N PHE A 120 13.93 -0.51 11.92
CA PHE A 120 12.66 0.18 11.66
C PHE A 120 11.59 -0.23 12.67
N TYR A 121 11.34 -1.53 12.86
CA TYR A 121 10.27 -2.03 13.73
C TYR A 121 10.56 -1.87 15.23
N LEU A 122 11.83 -1.73 15.62
CA LEU A 122 12.21 -1.32 16.98
C LEU A 122 11.77 0.11 17.30
N LYS A 123 11.85 1.00 16.31
CA LYS A 123 11.51 2.42 16.46
C LYS A 123 10.03 2.72 16.18
N TYR A 124 9.43 2.02 15.23
CA TYR A 124 8.06 2.24 14.78
C TYR A 124 7.26 0.93 14.85
N SER A 125 6.16 0.94 15.60
CA SER A 125 5.26 -0.21 15.67
C SER A 125 3.81 0.26 15.61
N GLN A 126 2.97 -0.55 14.95
CA GLN A 126 1.54 -0.29 14.89
C GLN A 126 0.87 -0.95 16.10
N ASN A 127 0.42 -0.15 17.06
CA ASN A 127 -0.25 -0.68 18.25
C ASN A 127 -1.77 -0.77 18.02
N PHE A 128 -2.27 -1.99 17.83
CA PHE A 128 -3.70 -2.27 17.72
C PHE A 128 -4.36 -2.62 19.06
N GLY A 129 -3.58 -2.92 20.11
CA GLY A 129 -4.05 -3.48 21.37
C GLY A 129 -4.49 -4.96 21.23
N SER A 130 -4.34 -5.75 22.30
CA SER A 130 -4.42 -7.22 22.24
C SER A 130 -5.74 -7.77 21.69
N ALA A 131 -6.87 -7.11 21.97
CA ALA A 131 -8.18 -7.55 21.50
C ALA A 131 -8.35 -7.36 19.98
N ARG A 132 -7.98 -6.19 19.44
CA ARG A 132 -8.04 -5.95 17.98
C ARG A 132 -7.03 -6.81 17.25
N ASP A 133 -5.88 -7.03 17.87
CA ASP A 133 -4.81 -7.86 17.34
C ASP A 133 -5.23 -9.33 17.23
N PHE A 134 -5.94 -9.85 18.25
CA PHE A 134 -6.55 -11.17 18.21
C PHE A 134 -7.62 -11.27 17.12
N LEU A 135 -8.53 -10.29 17.03
CA LEU A 135 -9.57 -10.24 16.00
C LEU A 135 -8.97 -10.17 14.59
N TYR A 136 -7.91 -9.39 14.41
CA TYR A 136 -7.21 -9.25 13.13
C TYR A 136 -6.62 -10.59 12.70
N ARG A 137 -5.88 -11.24 13.60
CA ARG A 137 -5.23 -12.53 13.36
C ARG A 137 -6.21 -13.65 13.04
N HIS A 138 -7.36 -13.72 13.70
CA HIS A 138 -8.25 -14.88 13.55
C HIS A 138 -9.40 -14.66 12.56
N VAL A 139 -9.77 -13.41 12.27
CA VAL A 139 -10.96 -13.11 11.45
C VAL A 139 -10.63 -12.16 10.31
N ILE A 140 -10.19 -10.94 10.62
CA ILE A 140 -10.15 -9.84 9.63
C ILE A 140 -9.18 -10.17 8.48
N ARG A 141 -7.98 -10.67 8.76
CA ARG A 141 -7.00 -11.00 7.71
C ARG A 141 -7.52 -12.05 6.74
N HIS A 142 -8.28 -13.04 7.22
CA HIS A 142 -8.84 -14.09 6.37
C HIS A 142 -9.94 -13.55 5.47
N TRP A 143 -10.75 -12.62 5.98
CA TRP A 143 -11.76 -11.92 5.19
C TRP A 143 -11.12 -11.00 4.13
N MET A 144 -10.10 -10.22 4.49
CA MET A 144 -9.32 -9.41 3.54
C MET A 144 -8.73 -10.28 2.43
N ASN A 145 -8.10 -11.40 2.78
CA ASN A 145 -7.54 -12.34 1.80
C ASN A 145 -8.61 -12.94 0.87
N ALA A 146 -9.81 -13.21 1.39
CA ALA A 146 -10.93 -13.65 0.56
C ALA A 146 -11.38 -12.56 -0.43
N ARG A 147 -11.41 -11.30 -0.01
CA ARG A 147 -11.69 -10.16 -0.89
C ARG A 147 -10.63 -9.98 -1.96
N VAL A 148 -9.35 -10.06 -1.61
CA VAL A 148 -8.24 -10.01 -2.58
C VAL A 148 -8.39 -11.11 -3.64
N ARG A 149 -8.72 -12.35 -3.23
CA ARG A 149 -9.01 -13.44 -4.18
C ARG A 149 -10.20 -13.18 -5.09
N ARG A 150 -11.23 -12.48 -4.60
CA ARG A 150 -12.39 -12.09 -5.41
C ARG A 150 -12.03 -10.98 -6.40
N ILE A 151 -11.27 -9.98 -5.96
CA ILE A 151 -10.80 -8.89 -6.83
C ILE A 151 -9.98 -9.45 -7.99
N ARG A 152 -9.03 -10.38 -7.73
CA ARG A 152 -8.27 -11.08 -8.79
C ARG A 152 -9.15 -11.83 -9.81
N ARG A 153 -10.39 -12.16 -9.46
CA ARG A 153 -11.36 -12.83 -10.33
C ARG A 153 -12.34 -11.83 -10.97
N GLY A 154 -12.06 -10.53 -10.90
CA GLY A 154 -12.91 -9.47 -11.43
C GLY A 154 -14.14 -9.15 -10.57
N MET A 155 -14.22 -9.62 -9.32
CA MET A 155 -15.34 -9.34 -8.41
C MET A 155 -14.93 -8.32 -7.35
N LEU A 156 -15.07 -7.03 -7.66
CA LEU A 156 -14.76 -5.96 -6.72
C LEU A 156 -15.92 -5.73 -5.73
N PRO A 157 -15.64 -5.67 -4.42
CA PRO A 157 -16.62 -5.20 -3.45
C PRO A 157 -16.98 -3.75 -3.73
N LYS A 158 -18.28 -3.42 -3.88
CA LYS A 158 -18.70 -2.01 -4.01
C LYS A 158 -18.41 -1.26 -2.70
N VAL A 159 -17.70 -0.14 -2.81
CA VAL A 159 -17.40 0.75 -1.69
C VAL A 159 -18.18 2.05 -1.87
N PRO A 160 -19.11 2.39 -0.95
CA PRO A 160 -19.84 3.65 -1.02
C PRO A 160 -18.89 4.87 -1.00
N GLY A 161 -19.02 5.75 -1.99
CA GLY A 161 -18.26 7.00 -2.05
C GLY A 161 -16.83 6.88 -2.63
N LEU A 162 -16.41 5.69 -3.09
CA LEU A 162 -15.15 5.55 -3.84
C LEU A 162 -15.33 5.81 -5.35
N SER A 163 -16.58 6.03 -5.79
CA SER A 163 -16.94 6.38 -7.15
C SER A 163 -17.00 7.90 -7.30
N ARG A 164 -15.85 8.58 -7.43
CA ARG A 164 -15.63 9.85 -8.14
C ARG A 164 -14.19 10.36 -7.90
N PRO A 165 -13.55 11.01 -8.88
CA PRO A 165 -12.13 11.30 -8.86
C PRO A 165 -11.77 12.40 -7.86
N ASN A 166 -10.57 12.27 -7.29
CA ASN A 166 -9.76 13.29 -6.62
C ASN A 166 -10.32 13.87 -5.32
N HIS A 167 -10.05 13.18 -4.20
CA HIS A 167 -9.66 13.93 -3.01
C HIS A 167 -8.18 14.31 -3.16
N SER A 168 -7.91 15.54 -3.60
CA SER A 168 -6.69 16.20 -3.17
C SER A 168 -6.73 16.23 -1.64
N HIS A 169 -5.71 15.69 -0.99
CA HIS A 169 -5.49 15.96 0.42
C HIS A 169 -5.09 17.45 0.54
N GLU A 170 -6.07 18.36 0.50
CA GLU A 170 -5.91 19.67 1.10
C GLU A 170 -5.99 19.50 2.62
N GLU A 171 -4.81 19.40 3.24
CA GLU A 171 -4.66 19.64 4.67
C GLU A 171 -5.19 21.05 4.99
N LYS A 172 -6.34 21.12 5.65
CA LYS A 172 -6.67 22.30 6.45
C LYS A 172 -5.77 22.28 7.68
N ASN A 173 -4.60 22.89 7.54
CA ASN A 173 -3.89 23.52 8.65
C ASN A 173 -4.87 24.46 9.36
N ARG A 174 -5.45 24.01 10.47
CA ARG A 174 -5.98 24.90 11.51
C ARG A 174 -5.01 24.89 12.67
N ALA A 175 -3.95 25.67 12.51
CA ALA A 175 -3.28 26.33 13.61
C ALA A 175 -3.88 27.74 13.72
N ALA A 176 -4.69 27.95 14.75
CA ALA A 176 -4.93 29.21 15.47
C ALA A 176 -5.78 28.86 16.69
#